data_AF-A0A922IMX1-F1
#
_entry.id   AF-A0A922IMX1-F1
#
_cell.length_a   1.000
_cell.length_b   1.000
_cell.length_c   1.000
_cell.angle_alpha   90.00
_cell.angle_beta   90.00
_cell.angle_gamma   90.00
#
_symmetry.space_group_name_H-M   'P 1'
#
loop_
_entity.id
_entity.type
_entity.pdbx_description
1 polymer ?
#
loop_
_entity_poly.entity_id
_entity_poly.type
_entity_poly.pdbx_seq_one_letter_code
_entity_poly.pdbx_strand_id
1 'polypeptide(L)'
;MNPAELEFLSEEEGLTIVPKFKLDAIKLLNTTIGPFFPNVPTVVPLWVALFLRGQQKCRIMPPAWLTLEKLNECKEAEENDSGCTSPPHSQYIEISTLLLQHAAEDIPKIA
;
A
#
# COMPACT_ATOMS: atom_id res chain seq x y z
N MET A 1 21.82 1.82 -7.28
CA MET A 1 20.74 1.22 -6.50
C MET A 1 20.11 0.13 -7.36
N ASN A 2 19.90 -1.07 -6.81
CA ASN A 2 19.26 -2.16 -7.53
C ASN A 2 17.74 -2.21 -7.22
N PRO A 3 16.93 -2.95 -7.99
CA PRO A 3 15.49 -3.02 -7.76
C PRO A 3 15.10 -3.52 -6.36
N ALA A 4 15.85 -4.48 -5.80
CA ALA A 4 15.59 -5.02 -4.48
C ALA A 4 15.81 -3.99 -3.35
N GLU A 5 16.80 -3.11 -3.51
CA GLU A 5 17.03 -1.99 -2.58
C GLU A 5 15.89 -0.96 -2.63
N LEU A 6 15.33 -0.69 -3.81
CA LEU A 6 14.19 0.22 -3.96
C LEU A 6 12.92 -0.36 -3.35
N GLU A 7 12.66 -1.65 -3.56
CA GLU A 7 11.56 -2.37 -2.95
C GLU A 7 11.65 -2.30 -1.41
N PHE A 8 12.82 -2.65 -0.85
CA PHE A 8 13.06 -2.59 0.58
C PHE A 8 12.83 -1.20 1.19
N LEU A 9 13.22 -0.12 0.48
CA LEU A 9 12.95 1.23 0.96
C LEU A 9 11.47 1.62 0.90
N SER A 10 10.74 1.07 -0.05
CA SER A 10 9.31 1.35 -0.24
C SER A 10 8.44 0.62 0.79
N GLU A 11 8.97 -0.43 1.42
CA GLU A 11 8.27 -1.21 2.45
C GLU A 11 8.00 -0.44 3.75
N GLU A 12 8.75 0.63 4.02
CA GLU A 12 8.53 1.50 5.17
C GLU A 12 7.31 2.43 4.98
N GLU A 13 6.76 2.50 3.77
CA GLU A 13 5.60 3.33 3.46
C GLU A 13 4.36 2.90 4.27
N GLY A 14 3.63 3.88 4.78
CA GLY A 14 2.45 3.63 5.60
C GLY A 14 1.25 3.20 4.76
N LEU A 15 0.68 2.04 5.09
CA LEU A 15 -0.51 1.50 4.44
C LEU A 15 -1.63 1.22 5.44
N THR A 16 -2.86 1.54 5.05
CA THR A 16 -4.04 1.26 5.86
C THR A 16 -4.50 -0.18 5.68
N ILE A 17 -4.69 -0.89 6.79
CA ILE A 17 -5.29 -2.23 6.82
C ILE A 17 -6.53 -2.27 7.70
N VAL A 18 -7.39 -3.24 7.43
CA VAL A 18 -8.52 -3.61 8.29
C VAL A 18 -8.23 -4.99 8.89
N PRO A 19 -7.78 -5.07 10.16
CA PRO A 19 -7.44 -6.32 10.80
C PRO A 19 -8.70 -7.11 11.19
N LYS A 20 -8.56 -8.44 11.26
CA LYS A 20 -9.59 -9.41 11.66
C LYS A 20 -9.32 -9.99 13.06
N PHE A 21 -8.35 -9.45 13.78
CA PHE A 21 -7.89 -9.92 15.08
C PHE A 21 -7.75 -8.75 16.05
N LYS A 22 -7.66 -9.08 17.34
CA LYS A 22 -7.34 -8.14 18.40
C LYS A 22 -5.92 -8.37 18.89
N LEU A 23 -5.13 -7.30 19.01
CA LEU A 23 -3.79 -7.33 19.57
C LEU A 23 -3.44 -5.93 20.09
N ASP A 24 -2.84 -5.85 21.27
CA ASP A 24 -2.38 -4.58 21.81
C ASP A 24 -1.20 -4.03 20.98
N ALA A 25 -0.87 -2.75 21.19
CA ALA A 25 0.21 -2.11 20.47
C ALA A 25 1.55 -2.83 20.71
N ILE A 26 2.30 -3.08 19.64
CA ILE A 26 3.64 -3.68 19.70
C ILE A 26 4.65 -2.56 19.48
N LYS A 27 5.55 -2.39 20.45
CA LYS A 27 6.69 -1.48 20.33
C LYS A 27 7.84 -2.19 19.61
N LEU A 28 8.17 -1.70 18.41
CA LEU A 28 9.35 -2.10 17.64
C LEU A 28 10.53 -1.18 17.99
N LEU A 29 11.67 -1.39 17.33
CA LEU A 29 12.89 -0.62 17.58
C LEU A 29 12.71 0.87 17.26
N ASN A 30 12.12 1.18 16.10
CA ASN A 30 11.97 2.54 15.59
C ASN A 30 10.51 3.06 15.62
N THR A 31 9.53 2.17 15.79
CA THR A 31 8.11 2.54 15.68
C THR A 31 7.23 1.71 16.61
N THR A 32 5.96 2.05 16.71
CA THR A 32 4.93 1.27 17.41
C THR A 32 3.81 0.98 16.43
N ILE A 33 3.43 -0.29 16.31
CA ILE A 33 2.34 -0.74 15.43
C ILE A 33 1.13 -1.18 16.24
N GLY A 34 -0.06 -0.94 15.71
CA GLY A 34 -1.31 -1.16 16.44
C GLY A 34 -1.65 -0.01 17.40
N PRO A 35 -2.59 -0.21 18.34
CA PRO A 35 -3.30 -1.45 18.63
C PRO A 35 -4.20 -1.90 17.47
N PHE A 36 -4.37 -3.21 17.33
CA PHE A 36 -5.22 -3.82 16.31
C PHE A 36 -6.57 -4.20 16.91
N PHE A 37 -7.65 -3.70 16.32
CA PHE A 37 -9.01 -4.07 16.67
C PHE A 37 -9.76 -4.60 15.45
N PRO A 38 -10.53 -5.70 15.58
CA PRO A 38 -11.27 -6.25 14.44
C PRO A 38 -12.15 -5.20 13.77
N ASN A 39 -12.06 -5.12 12.44
CA ASN A 39 -12.82 -4.19 11.59
C ASN A 39 -12.54 -2.69 11.82
N VAL A 40 -11.49 -2.33 12.55
CA VAL A 40 -11.07 -0.94 12.75
C VAL A 40 -9.83 -0.65 11.88
N PRO A 41 -9.91 0.27 10.91
CA PRO A 41 -8.76 0.63 10.09
C PRO A 41 -7.56 1.08 10.93
N THR A 42 -6.38 0.59 10.59
CA THR A 42 -5.12 0.92 11.28
C THR A 42 -4.01 1.08 10.25
N VAL A 43 -3.15 2.07 10.43
CA VAL A 43 -1.98 2.30 9.56
C VAL A 43 -0.81 1.48 10.08
N VAL A 44 -0.16 0.74 9.18
CA VAL A 44 1.05 -0.02 9.45
C VAL A 44 2.03 0.12 8.27
N PRO A 45 3.34 -0.11 8.47
CA PRO A 45 4.26 -0.22 7.34
C PRO A 45 3.82 -1.28 6.33
N LEU A 46 4.12 -1.08 5.05
CA LEU A 46 3.75 -1.99 3.96
C LEU A 46 4.23 -3.42 4.22
N TRP A 47 5.45 -3.63 4.72
CA TRP A 47 5.94 -4.98 5.07
C TRP A 47 5.07 -5.66 6.13
N VAL A 48 4.55 -4.92 7.12
CA VAL A 48 3.63 -5.45 8.13
C VAL A 48 2.29 -5.80 7.50
N ALA A 49 1.77 -4.93 6.62
CA ALA A 49 0.52 -5.15 5.92
C ALA A 49 0.58 -6.43 5.07
N LEU A 50 1.65 -6.62 4.30
CA LEU A 50 1.88 -7.81 3.48
C LEU A 50 2.02 -9.07 4.33
N PHE A 51 2.79 -9.00 5.42
CA PHE A 51 2.96 -10.11 6.34
C PHE A 51 1.62 -10.57 6.96
N LEU A 52 0.81 -9.62 7.45
CA LEU A 52 -0.50 -9.92 8.03
C LEU A 52 -1.50 -10.41 6.98
N ARG A 53 -1.43 -9.90 5.74
CA ARG A 53 -2.29 -10.35 4.63
C ARG A 53 -1.95 -11.78 4.20
N GLY A 54 -0.68 -12.16 4.16
CA GLY A 54 -0.24 -13.53 3.89
C GLY A 54 -0.78 -14.55 4.91
N GLN A 55 -1.01 -14.11 6.15
CA GLN A 55 -1.66 -14.90 7.19
C GLN A 55 -3.20 -14.79 7.19
N GLN A 56 -3.78 -14.10 6.19
CA GLN A 56 -5.22 -13.82 6.08
C GLN A 56 -5.83 -13.07 7.26
N LYS A 57 -4.99 -12.39 8.07
CA LYS A 57 -5.38 -11.69 9.30
C LYS A 57 -5.88 -10.27 9.09
N CYS A 58 -5.74 -9.71 7.90
CA CYS A 58 -6.27 -8.40 7.56
C CYS A 58 -6.77 -8.37 6.12
N ARG A 59 -7.49 -7.30 5.80
CA ARG A 59 -7.72 -6.84 4.43
C ARG A 59 -6.92 -5.57 4.23
N ILE A 60 -6.21 -5.46 3.12
CA ILE A 60 -5.49 -4.24 2.76
C ILE A 60 -6.45 -3.23 2.14
N MET A 61 -6.34 -1.96 2.52
CA MET A 61 -7.00 -0.88 1.81
C MET A 61 -6.02 -0.29 0.78
N PRO A 62 -6.37 -0.22 -0.51
CA PRO A 62 -5.50 0.38 -1.50
C PRO A 62 -5.25 1.86 -1.19
N PRO A 63 -4.06 2.39 -1.50
CA PRO A 63 -3.80 3.82 -1.42
C PRO A 63 -4.79 4.63 -2.26
N ALA A 64 -5.09 5.86 -1.84
CA ALA A 64 -6.08 6.71 -2.52
C ALA A 64 -5.73 6.99 -4.00
N TRP A 65 -4.44 7.01 -4.33
CA TRP A 65 -3.96 7.19 -5.70
C TRP A 65 -4.09 5.93 -6.57
N LEU A 66 -4.19 4.74 -5.95
CA LEU A 66 -4.33 3.46 -6.66
C LEU A 66 -5.81 3.16 -6.94
N THR A 67 -6.48 4.12 -7.58
CA THR A 67 -7.88 4.02 -8.02
C THR A 67 -7.96 4.24 -9.51
N LEU A 68 -8.91 3.58 -10.18
CA LEU A 68 -9.03 3.65 -11.64
C LEU A 68 -9.28 5.08 -12.13
N GLU A 69 -10.06 5.86 -11.38
CA GLU A 69 -10.31 7.27 -11.65
C GLU A 69 -9.00 8.08 -11.64
N LYS A 70 -8.22 7.98 -10.55
CA LYS A 70 -6.96 8.74 -10.42
C LYS A 70 -5.90 8.30 -11.42
N LEU A 71 -5.80 7.00 -11.70
CA LEU A 71 -4.85 6.49 -12.68
C LEU A 71 -5.20 6.92 -14.10
N ASN A 72 -6.49 7.00 -14.45
CA ASN A 72 -6.92 7.57 -15.73
C ASN A 72 -6.61 9.06 -15.82
N GLU A 73 -6.88 9.83 -14.75
CA GLU A 73 -6.51 11.25 -14.71
C GLU A 73 -5.00 11.45 -14.92
N CYS A 74 -4.15 10.64 -14.26
CA CYS A 74 -2.70 10.68 -14.44
C CYS A 74 -2.29 10.33 -15.89
N LYS A 75 -2.92 9.30 -16.47
CA LYS A 75 -2.67 8.88 -17.85
C LYS A 75 -3.05 9.97 -18.85
N GLU A 76 -4.23 10.58 -18.70
CA GLU A 76 -4.67 11.67 -19.57
C GLU A 76 -3.77 12.90 -19.44
N ALA A 77 -3.26 13.19 -18.24
CA ALA A 77 -2.28 14.25 -18.04
C ALA A 77 -0.95 13.95 -18.75
N GLU A 78 -0.48 12.70 -18.68
CA GLU A 78 0.72 12.23 -19.40
C GLU A 78 0.57 12.28 -20.92
N GLU A 79 -0.61 12.01 -21.47
CA GLU A 79 -0.86 12.07 -22.92
C GLU A 79 -0.94 13.52 -23.43
N ASN A 80 -1.38 14.47 -22.60
CA ASN A 80 -1.55 15.87 -22.98
C ASN A 80 -0.33 16.76 -22.72
N ASP A 81 0.60 16.33 -21.88
CA ASP A 81 1.85 17.04 -21.60
C ASP A 81 3.02 16.39 -22.34
N SER A 82 3.82 17.20 -23.05
CA SER A 82 5.04 16.71 -23.71
C SER A 82 6.23 16.60 -22.74
N GLY A 83 6.05 17.07 -21.50
CA GLY A 83 7.02 16.98 -20.41
C GLY A 83 6.84 15.75 -19.52
N CYS A 84 7.66 15.67 -18.47
CA CYS A 84 7.51 14.65 -17.45
C CYS A 84 6.49 15.13 -16.42
N THR A 85 5.36 14.44 -16.33
CA THR A 85 4.32 14.71 -15.33
C THR A 85 4.74 14.22 -13.95
N SER A 86 4.12 14.76 -12.90
CA SER A 86 4.38 14.28 -11.54
C SER A 86 3.63 12.96 -11.31
N PRO A 87 4.32 11.90 -10.84
CA PRO A 87 3.68 10.63 -10.56
C PRO A 87 2.74 10.75 -9.35
N PRO A 88 1.76 9.84 -9.22
CA PRO A 88 0.84 9.81 -8.08
C PRO A 88 1.53 9.60 -6.72
N HIS A 89 2.66 8.90 -6.73
CA HIS A 89 3.50 8.65 -5.55
C HIS A 89 4.95 8.43 -5.98
N SER A 90 5.92 8.81 -5.15
CA SER A 90 7.36 8.69 -5.48
C SER A 90 7.82 7.25 -5.74
N GLN A 91 7.19 6.27 -5.09
CA GLN A 91 7.47 4.84 -5.16
C GLN A 91 6.27 4.04 -5.68
N TYR A 92 5.49 4.64 -6.59
CA TYR A 92 4.24 4.02 -7.06
C TYR A 92 4.47 2.67 -7.74
N ILE A 93 5.64 2.45 -8.36
CA ILE A 93 5.98 1.21 -9.07
C ILE A 93 6.14 0.07 -8.06
N GLU A 94 6.99 0.24 -7.06
CA GLU A 94 7.28 -0.77 -6.04
C GLU A 94 6.03 -1.11 -5.23
N ILE A 95 5.31 -0.08 -4.77
CA ILE A 95 4.08 -0.26 -3.97
C ILE A 95 3.00 -0.97 -4.79
N SER A 96 2.73 -0.52 -6.02
CA SER A 96 1.71 -1.17 -6.86
C SER A 96 2.09 -2.61 -7.21
N THR A 97 3.36 -2.88 -7.49
CA THR A 97 3.86 -4.23 -7.79
C THR A 97 3.64 -5.17 -6.59
N LEU A 98 4.08 -4.78 -5.39
CA LEU A 98 3.92 -5.58 -4.18
C LEU A 98 2.43 -5.84 -3.85
N LEU A 99 1.60 -4.80 -3.95
CA LEU A 99 0.16 -4.92 -3.68
C LEU A 99 -0.55 -5.81 -4.70
N LEU A 100 -0.22 -5.70 -5.99
CA LEU A 100 -0.82 -6.53 -7.03
C LEU A 100 -0.33 -7.99 -6.97
N GLN A 101 0.88 -8.24 -6.46
CA GLN A 101 1.38 -9.60 -6.29
C GLN A 101 0.75 -10.32 -5.09
N HIS A 102 0.61 -9.63 -3.95
CA HIS A 102 0.22 -10.26 -2.68
C HIS A 102 -1.22 -9.99 -2.24
N ALA A 103 -1.85 -8.94 -2.77
CA ALA A 103 -3.14 -8.43 -2.30
C ALA A 103 -4.10 -8.02 -3.44
N ALA A 104 -3.94 -8.60 -4.65
CA ALA A 104 -4.78 -8.29 -5.81
C ALA A 104 -6.29 -8.39 -5.54
N GLU A 105 -6.71 -9.31 -4.66
CA GLU A 105 -8.11 -9.52 -4.28
C GLU A 105 -8.70 -8.34 -3.49
N ASP A 106 -7.85 -7.61 -2.78
CA ASP A 106 -8.29 -6.52 -1.90
C ASP A 106 -8.44 -5.20 -2.66
N ILE A 107 -7.87 -5.12 -3.87
CA ILE A 107 -7.90 -3.96 -4.75
C ILE A 107 -9.18 -4.00 -5.60
N PRO A 108 -10.06 -2.98 -5.50
CA PRO A 108 -11.29 -2.96 -6.27
C PRO A 108 -10.97 -2.81 -7.76
N LYS A 109 -11.42 -3.80 -8.55
CA LYS A 109 -11.46 -3.72 -10.01
C LYS A 109 -12.81 -3.12 -10.36
N ILE A 110 -12.85 -1.81 -10.62
CA ILE A 110 -14.08 -1.19 -11.13
C ILE A 110 -14.19 -1.68 -12.59
N ALA A 111 -15.20 -2.52 -12.83
CA ALA A 111 -15.51 -3.13 -14.13
C ALA A 111 -16.23 -2.14 -15.05
#